data_AF-A0A518FQP4-F1
#
_entry.id   AF-A0A518FQP4-F1
#
_cell.length_a   1.000
_cell.length_b   1.000
_cell.length_c   1.000
_cell.angle_alpha   90.00
_cell.angle_beta   90.00
_cell.angle_gamma   90.00
#
_symmetry.space_group_name_H-M   'P 1'
#
loop_
_entity.id
_entity.type
_entity.pdbx_description
1 polymer ?
#
loop_
_entity_poly.entity_id
_entity_poly.type
_entity_poly.pdbx_seq_one_letter_code
_entity_poly.pdbx_strand_id
1 'polypeptide(L)'
;MTSPSNVTVVLTLAFVLLFLFIYFWVRFKLSEELPDDFATAMARAERMHPQLRIDLEPLDEPPWSDSNRINLIANTLGELGYELDGIFEANAHIPFLIQGFKNKQQSSFAALYELKQFDYPILDLLADLSEGISITITNARDAGLDVRPFSKLVRLEHLDLSEPEQIQEMHQCLCDELEGQTTVDLKDTHFEEYFKSSWANSMDWRIERGGLTTEEVIRMAQKNGEPEPSEEEIELAKNPWKQRIDLFILNQIWQEYCNNTNMTDEEWLQIFDRLVIVHEHSEAFHLIDTLADSIYNSSDQDHVEDDEEEHPYFKVLQQLNEIFDSEASVMDAFHRALELLPPDQKYVLQSTKETPWKSEIYLIPEPHNG
;
A
#
# COMPACT_ATOMS: atom_id res chain seq x y z
N MET A 1 -59.49 -17.30 7.42
CA MET A 1 -58.23 -18.05 7.17
C MET A 1 -57.49 -17.34 6.06
N THR A 2 -56.61 -16.40 6.44
CA THR A 2 -55.70 -15.73 5.51
C THR A 2 -54.55 -16.67 5.18
N SER A 3 -54.26 -16.85 3.89
CA SER A 3 -53.25 -17.78 3.40
C SER A 3 -51.86 -17.46 4.00
N PRO A 4 -51.11 -18.44 4.52
CA PRO A 4 -49.78 -18.25 5.08
C PRO A 4 -48.76 -17.68 4.08
N SER A 5 -49.06 -17.71 2.77
CA SER A 5 -48.25 -17.08 1.73
C SER A 5 -48.17 -15.55 1.84
N ASN A 6 -49.24 -14.90 2.30
CA ASN A 6 -49.31 -13.44 2.28
C ASN A 6 -48.56 -12.81 3.47
N VAL A 7 -48.51 -13.51 4.60
CA VAL A 7 -47.77 -13.05 5.80
C VAL A 7 -46.27 -13.09 5.54
N THR A 8 -45.78 -14.17 4.91
CA THR A 8 -44.37 -14.34 4.59
C THR A 8 -43.90 -13.29 3.58
N VAL A 9 -44.67 -13.03 2.52
CA VAL A 9 -44.35 -11.98 1.53
C VAL A 9 -44.34 -10.59 2.15
N VAL A 10 -45.27 -10.28 3.06
CA VAL A 10 -45.31 -9.00 3.76
C VAL A 10 -44.10 -8.83 4.69
N LEU A 11 -43.68 -9.88 5.40
CA LEU A 11 -42.49 -9.85 6.25
C LEU A 11 -41.20 -9.69 5.44
N THR A 12 -41.05 -10.40 4.33
CA THR A 12 -39.89 -10.24 3.44
C THR A 12 -39.83 -8.85 2.85
N LEU A 13 -40.96 -8.29 2.41
CA LEU A 13 -41.02 -6.93 1.87
C LEU A 13 -40.68 -5.89 2.95
N ALA A 14 -41.17 -6.06 4.18
CA ALA A 14 -40.85 -5.19 5.30
C ALA A 14 -39.35 -5.24 5.65
N PHE A 15 -38.73 -6.43 5.60
CA PHE A 15 -37.30 -6.60 5.88
C PHE A 15 -36.43 -5.97 4.79
N VAL A 16 -36.80 -6.12 3.51
CA VAL A 16 -36.11 -5.46 2.38
C VAL A 16 -36.24 -3.94 2.48
N LEU A 17 -37.44 -3.43 2.82
CA LEU A 17 -37.65 -1.99 3.02
C LEU A 17 -36.89 -1.46 4.22
N LEU A 18 -36.76 -2.23 5.31
CA LEU A 18 -35.94 -1.88 6.46
C LEU A 18 -34.46 -1.83 6.10
N PHE A 19 -33.95 -2.82 5.35
CA PHE A 19 -32.56 -2.81 4.86
C PHE A 19 -32.29 -1.63 3.92
N LEU A 20 -33.21 -1.34 2.99
CA LEU A 20 -33.10 -0.18 2.12
C LEU A 20 -33.17 1.12 2.93
N PHE A 21 -34.02 1.19 3.95
CA PHE A 21 -34.11 2.34 4.84
C PHE A 21 -32.84 2.53 5.65
N ILE A 22 -32.28 1.48 6.26
CA ILE A 22 -31.00 1.53 6.99
C ILE A 22 -29.87 1.93 6.03
N TYR A 23 -29.81 1.33 4.83
CA TYR A 23 -28.81 1.68 3.82
C TYR A 23 -28.92 3.15 3.40
N PHE A 24 -30.12 3.63 3.08
CA PHE A 24 -30.34 5.03 2.71
C PHE A 24 -30.13 5.97 3.89
N TRP A 25 -30.48 5.59 5.12
CA TRP A 25 -30.31 6.40 6.31
C TRP A 25 -28.84 6.51 6.72
N VAL A 26 -28.09 5.40 6.72
CA VAL A 26 -26.63 5.38 6.90
C VAL A 26 -25.97 6.22 5.81
N ARG A 27 -26.35 6.04 4.54
CA ARG A 27 -25.80 6.83 3.44
C ARG A 27 -26.14 8.32 3.56
N PHE A 28 -27.37 8.67 3.94
CA PHE A 28 -27.83 10.04 4.08
C PHE A 28 -27.17 10.74 5.28
N LYS A 29 -27.08 10.05 6.43
CA LYS A 29 -26.44 10.58 7.63
C LYS A 29 -24.92 10.71 7.47
N LEU A 30 -24.27 9.73 6.83
CA LEU A 30 -22.85 9.85 6.44
C LEU A 30 -22.64 10.95 5.38
N SER A 31 -23.61 11.22 4.50
CA SER A 31 -23.46 12.29 3.49
C SER A 31 -23.70 13.71 4.02
N GLU A 32 -24.38 13.88 5.16
CA GLU A 32 -24.61 15.19 5.79
C GLU A 32 -23.54 15.54 6.84
N GLU A 33 -22.79 14.56 7.36
CA GLU A 33 -21.76 14.76 8.40
C GLU A 33 -20.32 14.62 7.91
N LEU A 34 -20.06 14.17 6.68
CA LEU A 34 -18.71 14.17 6.12
C LEU A 34 -18.44 15.54 5.48
N PRO A 35 -17.51 16.36 6.03
CA PRO A 35 -17.10 17.60 5.38
C PRO A 35 -16.64 17.30 3.94
N ASP A 36 -16.80 18.24 3.02
CA ASP A 36 -16.18 18.16 1.68
C ASP A 36 -14.66 17.89 1.78
N ASP A 37 -14.04 18.28 2.90
CA ASP A 37 -12.65 17.98 3.26
C ASP A 37 -12.40 16.47 3.50
N PHE A 38 -13.32 15.73 4.13
CA PHE A 38 -13.19 14.28 4.34
C PHE A 38 -13.38 13.49 3.05
N ALA A 39 -14.34 13.87 2.19
CA ALA A 39 -14.51 13.23 0.89
C ALA A 39 -13.29 13.50 -0.03
N THR A 40 -12.71 14.70 0.07
CA THR A 40 -11.46 15.06 -0.62
C THR A 40 -10.26 14.30 -0.04
N ALA A 41 -10.18 14.16 1.28
CA ALA A 41 -9.15 13.39 1.97
C ALA A 41 -9.25 11.89 1.66
N MET A 42 -10.46 11.33 1.61
CA MET A 42 -10.76 9.98 1.12
C MET A 42 -10.36 9.78 -0.34
N ALA A 43 -10.70 10.72 -1.23
CA ALA A 43 -10.27 10.66 -2.63
C ALA A 43 -8.75 10.80 -2.79
N ARG A 44 -8.07 11.53 -1.89
CA ARG A 44 -6.60 11.50 -1.78
C ARG A 44 -6.13 10.15 -1.28
N ALA A 45 -6.72 9.59 -0.24
CA ALA A 45 -6.36 8.30 0.36
C ALA A 45 -6.51 7.14 -0.65
N GLU A 46 -7.60 7.11 -1.42
CA GLU A 46 -7.79 6.14 -2.50
C GLU A 46 -6.71 6.28 -3.60
N ARG A 47 -6.32 7.51 -3.95
CA ARG A 47 -5.18 7.76 -4.87
C ARG A 47 -3.83 7.37 -4.28
N MET A 48 -3.74 7.18 -2.96
CA MET A 48 -2.49 6.91 -2.23
C MET A 48 -2.30 5.44 -1.88
N HIS A 49 -3.16 4.50 -2.34
CA HIS A 49 -2.91 3.08 -2.16
C HIS A 49 -1.58 2.67 -2.83
N PRO A 50 -0.55 2.31 -2.06
CA PRO A 50 0.76 2.10 -2.65
C PRO A 50 0.85 0.75 -3.35
N GLN A 51 1.43 0.76 -4.54
CA GLN A 51 1.81 -0.48 -5.21
C GLN A 51 3.19 -0.90 -4.69
N LEU A 52 3.26 -1.75 -3.67
CA LEU A 52 4.53 -2.14 -3.04
C LEU A 52 5.44 -3.00 -3.93
N ARG A 53 4.86 -3.71 -4.88
CA ARG A 53 5.54 -4.48 -5.93
C ARG A 53 4.83 -4.28 -7.24
N ILE A 54 5.58 -4.05 -8.31
CA ILE A 54 5.03 -3.77 -9.63
C ILE A 54 5.30 -4.94 -10.58
N ASP A 55 4.29 -5.25 -11.38
CA ASP A 55 4.41 -6.15 -12.52
C ASP A 55 4.18 -5.36 -13.80
N LEU A 56 4.95 -5.73 -14.82
CA LEU A 56 4.94 -5.13 -16.13
C LEU A 56 4.43 -6.17 -17.12
N GLU A 57 3.25 -5.94 -17.68
CA GLU A 57 2.70 -6.79 -18.74
C GLU A 57 3.17 -6.26 -20.10
N PRO A 58 3.88 -7.07 -20.90
CA PRO A 58 4.37 -6.63 -22.19
C PRO A 58 3.22 -6.35 -23.16
N LEU A 59 3.36 -5.28 -23.93
CA LEU A 59 2.44 -4.85 -24.98
C LEU A 59 3.13 -4.84 -26.34
N ASP A 60 2.40 -5.24 -27.38
CA ASP A 60 2.86 -5.12 -28.77
C ASP A 60 2.80 -3.65 -29.24
N GLU A 61 1.69 -2.96 -28.93
CA GLU A 61 1.48 -1.56 -29.27
C GLU A 61 0.83 -0.80 -28.10
N PRO A 62 1.40 0.35 -27.69
CA PRO A 62 0.86 1.15 -26.59
C PRO A 62 -0.29 2.06 -27.06
N PRO A 63 -1.42 2.10 -26.33
CA PRO A 63 -2.54 2.99 -26.64
C PRO A 63 -2.33 4.41 -26.07
N TRP A 64 -1.24 5.07 -26.46
CA TRP A 64 -0.90 6.43 -26.03
C TRP A 64 -2.01 7.43 -26.38
N SER A 65 -2.29 8.37 -25.46
CA SER A 65 -3.23 9.46 -25.70
C SER A 65 -2.71 10.47 -26.72
N ASP A 66 -1.40 10.76 -26.71
CA ASP A 66 -0.72 11.65 -27.65
C ASP A 66 0.45 10.94 -28.33
N SER A 67 0.13 10.11 -29.34
CA SER A 67 1.16 9.35 -30.07
C SER A 67 2.19 10.25 -30.77
N ASN A 68 1.85 11.49 -31.14
CA ASN A 68 2.79 12.38 -31.82
C ASN A 68 3.89 12.83 -30.86
N ARG A 69 3.51 13.26 -29.64
CA ARG A 69 4.47 13.67 -28.61
C ARG A 69 5.32 12.50 -28.15
N ILE A 70 4.73 11.33 -27.95
CA ILE A 70 5.50 10.13 -27.58
C ILE A 70 6.49 9.74 -28.68
N ASN A 71 6.09 9.79 -29.95
CA ASN A 71 6.99 9.52 -31.08
C ASN A 71 8.13 10.55 -31.16
N LEU A 72 7.85 11.83 -30.89
CA LEU A 72 8.89 12.87 -30.81
C LEU A 72 9.94 12.52 -29.75
N ILE A 73 9.49 12.18 -28.54
CA ILE A 73 10.37 11.81 -27.42
C ILE A 73 11.19 10.57 -27.78
N ALA A 74 10.52 9.51 -28.26
CA ALA A 74 11.17 8.25 -28.63
C ALA A 74 12.22 8.42 -29.74
N ASN A 75 11.91 9.21 -30.78
CA ASN A 75 12.86 9.50 -31.86
C ASN A 75 14.08 10.30 -31.34
N THR A 76 13.84 11.29 -30.49
CA THR A 76 14.92 12.10 -29.90
C THR A 76 15.81 11.25 -28.99
N LEU A 77 15.23 10.36 -28.19
CA LEU A 77 15.98 9.36 -27.41
C LEU A 77 16.82 8.45 -28.31
N GLY A 78 16.27 8.02 -29.46
CA GLY A 78 17.00 7.26 -30.47
C GLY A 78 18.24 7.99 -31.00
N GLU A 79 18.12 9.28 -31.30
CA GLU A 79 19.25 10.13 -31.73
C GLU A 79 20.33 10.26 -30.65
N LEU A 80 19.93 10.20 -29.37
CA LEU A 80 20.80 10.23 -28.19
C LEU A 80 21.39 8.85 -27.83
N GLY A 81 21.12 7.82 -28.63
CA GLY A 81 21.69 6.47 -28.48
C GLY A 81 20.90 5.54 -27.55
N TYR A 82 19.65 5.89 -27.22
CA TYR A 82 18.74 5.00 -26.51
C TYR A 82 17.98 4.11 -27.49
N GLU A 83 18.01 2.80 -27.26
CA GLU A 83 17.25 1.80 -28.03
C GLU A 83 16.01 1.38 -27.23
N LEU A 84 14.88 1.18 -27.91
CA LEU A 84 13.66 0.64 -27.27
C LEU A 84 13.94 -0.75 -26.67
N ASP A 85 13.61 -0.91 -25.39
CA ASP A 85 13.81 -2.14 -24.61
C ASP A 85 12.50 -2.56 -23.92
N GLY A 86 11.39 -2.48 -24.68
CA GLY A 86 10.08 -2.97 -24.27
C GLY A 86 9.03 -1.88 -24.06
N ILE A 87 7.78 -2.31 -24.16
CA ILE A 87 6.59 -1.50 -23.94
C ILE A 87 5.70 -2.32 -23.01
N PHE A 88 5.20 -1.70 -21.96
CA PHE A 88 4.49 -2.41 -20.92
C PHE A 88 3.28 -1.63 -20.41
N GLU A 89 2.30 -2.35 -19.90
CA GLU A 89 1.32 -1.84 -18.95
C GLU A 89 1.76 -2.23 -17.53
N ALA A 90 1.86 -1.24 -16.64
CA ALA A 90 2.12 -1.48 -15.24
C ALA A 90 0.81 -1.81 -14.51
N ASN A 91 0.74 -3.01 -13.96
CA ASN A 91 -0.38 -3.46 -13.13
C ASN A 91 -0.28 -2.86 -11.73
N ALA A 92 -0.67 -1.59 -11.62
CA ALA A 92 -0.82 -0.87 -10.36
C ALA A 92 -2.31 -0.59 -10.07
N HIS A 93 -2.61 -0.13 -8.85
CA HIS A 93 -3.96 0.35 -8.50
C HIS A 93 -4.49 1.38 -9.52
N ILE A 94 -3.59 2.23 -10.02
CA ILE A 94 -3.81 3.06 -11.20
C ILE A 94 -2.88 2.54 -12.30
N PRO A 95 -3.40 1.77 -13.28
CA PRO A 95 -2.58 1.28 -14.38
C PRO A 95 -1.99 2.43 -15.20
N PHE A 96 -0.76 2.25 -15.64
CA PHE A 96 -0.06 3.23 -16.49
C PHE A 96 0.77 2.55 -17.56
N LEU A 97 0.93 3.24 -18.68
CA LEU A 97 1.75 2.78 -19.78
C LEU A 97 3.19 3.22 -19.54
N ILE A 98 4.13 2.34 -19.88
CA ILE A 98 5.56 2.61 -19.76
C ILE A 98 6.29 2.07 -21.00
N GLN A 99 7.16 2.90 -21.56
CA GLN A 99 8.09 2.52 -22.60
C GLN A 99 9.52 2.65 -22.08
N GLY A 100 10.20 1.51 -22.08
CA GLY A 100 11.58 1.40 -21.63
C GLY A 100 12.55 1.62 -22.77
N PHE A 101 13.63 2.35 -22.51
CA PHE A 101 14.74 2.47 -23.45
C PHE A 101 16.05 2.26 -22.73
N LYS A 102 17.05 1.80 -23.48
CA LYS A 102 18.37 1.45 -22.98
C LYS A 102 19.46 2.14 -23.79
N ASN A 103 20.39 2.81 -23.11
CA ASN A 103 21.61 3.32 -23.70
C ASN A 103 22.81 2.45 -23.28
N LYS A 104 23.23 1.55 -24.17
CA LYS A 104 24.33 0.60 -23.91
C LYS A 104 25.70 1.26 -23.77
N GLN A 105 25.88 2.46 -24.34
CA GLN A 105 27.17 3.16 -24.30
C GLN A 105 27.38 3.84 -22.94
N GLN A 106 26.32 4.44 -22.39
CA GLN A 106 26.35 5.13 -21.10
C GLN A 106 25.96 4.24 -19.91
N SER A 107 25.46 3.02 -20.17
CA SER A 107 24.87 2.14 -19.15
C SER A 107 23.77 2.84 -18.37
N SER A 108 22.82 3.42 -19.10
CA SER A 108 21.65 4.13 -18.55
C SER A 108 20.36 3.62 -19.19
N PHE A 109 19.25 3.88 -18.52
CA PHE A 109 17.90 3.62 -19.02
C PHE A 109 17.11 4.92 -19.15
N ALA A 110 16.09 4.90 -19.98
CA ALA A 110 15.04 5.90 -19.98
C ALA A 110 13.69 5.21 -19.81
N ALA A 111 12.81 5.83 -19.05
CA ALA A 111 11.45 5.35 -18.84
C ALA A 111 10.49 6.49 -19.20
N LEU A 112 9.67 6.25 -20.22
CA LEU A 112 8.64 7.17 -20.68
C LEU A 112 7.28 6.65 -20.25
N TYR A 113 6.53 7.45 -19.49
CA TYR A 113 5.25 7.05 -18.93
C TYR A 113 4.13 8.01 -19.34
N GLU A 114 2.94 7.45 -19.44
CA GLU A 114 1.68 8.19 -19.51
C GLU A 114 0.80 7.72 -18.35
N LEU A 115 0.60 8.61 -17.39
CA LEU A 115 -0.34 8.42 -16.30
C LEU A 115 -1.65 9.08 -16.71
N LYS A 116 -2.76 8.34 -16.70
CA LYS A 116 -4.09 8.86 -17.08
C LYS A 116 -4.54 10.09 -16.27
N GLN A 117 -3.90 10.34 -15.15
CA GLN A 117 -4.17 11.45 -14.23
C GLN A 117 -3.43 12.74 -14.61
N PHE A 118 -2.46 12.65 -15.50
CA PHE A 118 -1.67 13.78 -15.96
C PHE A 118 -1.85 13.99 -17.46
N ASP A 119 -2.04 15.24 -17.86
CA ASP A 119 -2.21 15.63 -19.26
C ASP A 119 -0.85 15.77 -20.00
N TYR A 120 0.24 15.25 -19.43
CA TYR A 120 1.59 15.34 -19.98
C TYR A 120 2.38 14.05 -19.73
N PRO A 121 3.27 13.67 -20.66
CA PRO A 121 4.14 12.52 -20.47
C PRO A 121 5.24 12.81 -19.46
N ILE A 122 5.64 11.79 -18.72
CA ILE A 122 6.78 11.83 -17.80
C ILE A 122 7.92 11.05 -18.43
N LEU A 123 9.13 11.61 -18.39
CA LEU A 123 10.36 10.96 -18.78
C LEU A 123 11.30 10.92 -17.58
N ASP A 124 11.79 9.73 -17.25
CA ASP A 124 12.90 9.53 -16.31
C ASP A 124 14.12 9.04 -17.08
N LEU A 125 15.28 9.66 -16.88
CA LEU A 125 16.57 9.12 -17.28
C LEU A 125 17.31 8.61 -16.05
N LEU A 126 17.77 7.37 -16.10
CA LEU A 126 18.19 6.58 -14.94
C LEU A 126 19.58 6.01 -15.16
N ALA A 127 20.45 6.12 -14.16
CA ALA A 127 21.74 5.45 -14.15
C ALA A 127 22.14 5.06 -12.72
N ASP A 128 22.71 3.87 -12.57
CA ASP A 128 23.20 3.40 -11.28
C ASP A 128 24.71 3.59 -11.19
N LEU A 129 25.16 4.12 -10.06
CA LEU A 129 26.57 4.24 -9.72
C LEU A 129 27.05 2.99 -8.98
N SER A 130 28.31 2.63 -9.20
CA SER A 130 28.95 1.48 -8.56
C SER A 130 29.00 1.55 -7.02
N GLU A 131 28.83 2.74 -6.44
CA GLU A 131 28.73 2.95 -4.98
C GLU A 131 27.32 2.68 -4.41
N GLY A 132 26.37 2.24 -5.25
CA GLY A 132 25.00 1.92 -4.82
C GLY A 132 24.05 3.12 -4.81
N ILE A 133 24.39 4.21 -5.48
CA ILE A 133 23.54 5.40 -5.63
C ILE A 133 22.88 5.37 -7.01
N SER A 134 21.56 5.54 -7.08
CA SER A 134 20.84 5.74 -8.35
C SER A 134 20.69 7.23 -8.67
N ILE A 135 21.06 7.65 -9.88
CA ILE A 135 20.76 8.99 -10.41
C ILE A 135 19.48 8.91 -11.23
N THR A 136 18.58 9.86 -11.01
CA THR A 136 17.36 10.04 -11.81
C THR A 136 17.22 11.50 -12.21
N ILE A 137 17.13 11.75 -13.51
CA ILE A 137 16.73 13.04 -14.08
C ILE A 137 15.29 12.90 -14.55
N THR A 138 14.38 13.73 -14.05
CA THR A 138 12.95 13.62 -14.37
C THR A 138 12.32 14.97 -14.66
N ASN A 139 11.31 15.01 -15.52
CA ASN A 139 10.42 16.17 -15.66
C ASN A 139 9.19 16.08 -14.72
N ALA A 140 9.06 15.00 -13.93
CA ALA A 140 7.98 14.87 -12.98
C ALA A 140 8.03 15.99 -11.93
N ARG A 141 6.85 16.55 -11.65
CA ARG A 141 6.69 17.55 -10.60
C ARG A 141 6.98 16.95 -9.23
N ASP A 142 7.59 17.73 -8.35
CA ASP A 142 7.82 17.31 -6.98
C ASP A 142 6.50 17.13 -6.24
N ALA A 143 6.23 15.90 -5.85
CA ALA A 143 5.04 15.49 -5.11
C ALA A 143 5.12 15.76 -3.59
N GLY A 144 6.22 16.32 -3.07
CA GLY A 144 6.38 16.58 -1.62
C GLY A 144 6.84 15.36 -0.80
N LEU A 145 7.12 14.25 -1.48
CA LEU A 145 7.62 13.02 -0.89
C LEU A 145 9.13 13.09 -0.63
N ASP A 146 9.58 12.39 0.41
CA ASP A 146 10.99 12.23 0.71
C ASP A 146 11.71 11.46 -0.41
N VAL A 147 12.97 11.84 -0.64
CA VAL A 147 13.89 11.16 -1.54
C VAL A 147 14.73 10.17 -0.75
N ARG A 148 14.79 8.93 -1.23
CA ARG A 148 15.58 7.86 -0.62
C ARG A 148 17.08 8.22 -0.56
N PRO A 149 17.80 7.89 0.52
CA PRO A 149 19.18 8.34 0.74
C PRO A 149 20.19 7.77 -0.27
N PHE A 150 19.87 6.64 -0.90
CA PHE A 150 20.65 6.00 -1.95
C PHE A 150 20.21 6.43 -3.36
N SER A 151 19.59 7.61 -3.48
CA SER A 151 19.21 8.18 -4.78
C SER A 151 19.52 9.66 -4.86
N LYS A 152 20.03 10.09 -6.00
CA LYS A 152 20.10 11.49 -6.39
C LYS A 152 19.01 11.76 -7.42
N LEU A 153 18.06 12.64 -7.07
CA LEU A 153 16.94 12.99 -7.93
C LEU A 153 17.06 14.47 -8.35
N VAL A 154 17.10 14.70 -9.65
CA VAL A 154 17.10 16.03 -10.25
C VAL A 154 15.80 16.22 -11.03
N ARG A 155 15.03 17.25 -10.67
CA ARG A 155 13.75 17.55 -11.32
C ARG A 155 13.87 18.78 -12.21
N LEU A 156 13.46 18.62 -13.47
CA LEU A 156 13.41 19.65 -14.50
C LEU A 156 11.93 19.97 -14.79
N GLU A 157 11.22 20.45 -13.77
CA GLU A 157 9.75 20.63 -13.78
C GLU A 157 9.25 21.67 -14.80
N HIS A 158 10.16 22.49 -15.34
CA HIS A 158 9.86 23.44 -16.41
C HIS A 158 9.73 22.79 -17.79
N LEU A 159 10.12 21.51 -17.93
CA LEU A 159 10.10 20.79 -19.19
C LEU A 159 8.78 20.04 -19.37
N ASP A 160 8.08 20.34 -20.45
CA ASP A 160 6.87 19.62 -20.82
C ASP A 160 7.15 18.50 -21.84
N LEU A 161 8.32 18.43 -22.45
CA LEU A 161 8.68 17.47 -23.51
C LEU A 161 7.87 17.69 -24.79
N SER A 162 7.65 18.96 -25.15
CA SER A 162 7.00 19.35 -26.42
C SER A 162 8.00 19.53 -27.56
N GLU A 163 9.28 19.72 -27.27
CA GLU A 163 10.33 19.98 -28.27
C GLU A 163 11.58 19.09 -28.01
N PRO A 164 12.29 18.64 -29.07
CA PRO A 164 13.48 17.79 -28.93
C PRO A 164 14.57 18.33 -28.01
N GLU A 165 14.80 19.65 -28.03
CA GLU A 165 15.82 20.31 -27.23
C GLU A 165 15.62 20.10 -25.73
N GLN A 166 14.37 19.90 -25.27
CA GLN A 166 14.07 19.63 -23.87
C GLN A 166 14.51 18.22 -23.46
N ILE A 167 14.33 17.22 -24.33
CA ILE A 167 14.83 15.85 -24.10
C ILE A 167 16.36 15.85 -24.10
N GLN A 168 16.97 16.63 -25.00
CA GLN A 168 18.42 16.82 -25.05
C GLN A 168 18.95 17.51 -23.78
N GLU A 169 18.22 18.48 -23.22
CA GLU A 169 18.55 19.12 -21.94
C GLU A 169 18.56 18.09 -20.79
N MET A 170 17.55 17.23 -20.70
CA MET A 170 17.52 16.16 -19.70
C MET A 170 18.71 15.21 -19.85
N HIS A 171 19.04 14.82 -21.09
CA HIS A 171 20.17 13.94 -21.36
C HIS A 171 21.51 14.58 -21.01
N GLN A 172 21.70 15.86 -21.36
CA GLN A 172 22.91 16.59 -21.00
C GLN A 172 23.05 16.68 -19.47
N CYS A 173 21.96 16.95 -18.76
CA CYS A 173 21.97 16.95 -17.30
C CYS A 173 22.38 15.59 -16.72
N LEU A 174 21.90 14.47 -17.28
CA LEU A 174 22.38 13.15 -16.87
C LEU A 174 23.88 12.98 -17.15
N CYS A 175 24.36 13.41 -18.33
CA CYS A 175 25.78 13.29 -18.68
C CYS A 175 26.68 14.08 -17.72
N ASP A 176 26.26 15.29 -17.34
CA ASP A 176 26.99 16.15 -16.39
C ASP A 176 27.02 15.49 -15.00
N GLU A 177 25.92 14.87 -14.58
CA GLU A 177 25.83 14.13 -13.31
C GLU A 177 26.68 12.86 -13.28
N LEU A 178 26.93 12.26 -14.46
CA LEU A 178 27.79 11.10 -14.62
C LEU A 178 29.27 11.46 -14.82
N GLU A 179 29.61 12.74 -15.00
CA GLU A 179 30.99 13.16 -15.25
C GLU A 179 31.90 12.78 -14.06
N GLY A 180 32.93 11.97 -14.35
CA GLY A 180 33.87 11.48 -13.34
C GLY A 180 33.33 10.38 -12.43
N GLN A 181 32.09 9.91 -12.64
CA GLN A 181 31.48 8.81 -11.88
C GLN A 181 31.73 7.45 -12.56
N THR A 182 31.68 6.37 -11.77
CA THR A 182 31.73 5.00 -12.29
C THR A 182 30.34 4.38 -12.24
N THR A 183 29.76 4.10 -13.41
CA THR A 183 28.44 3.48 -13.54
C THR A 183 28.50 1.96 -13.42
N VAL A 184 27.38 1.36 -13.00
CA VAL A 184 27.16 -0.08 -13.08
C VAL A 184 27.00 -0.48 -14.56
N ASP A 185 27.65 -1.57 -14.98
CA ASP A 185 27.46 -2.10 -16.33
C ASP A 185 26.11 -2.80 -16.42
N LEU A 186 25.19 -2.21 -17.18
CA LEU A 186 23.81 -2.68 -17.36
C LEU A 186 23.59 -3.30 -18.74
N LYS A 187 24.64 -3.64 -19.51
CA LYS A 187 24.52 -4.12 -20.90
C LYS A 187 23.68 -5.37 -21.08
N ASP A 188 23.68 -6.28 -20.09
CA ASP A 188 22.93 -7.53 -20.16
C ASP A 188 21.59 -7.49 -19.39
N THR A 189 21.32 -6.41 -18.65
CA THR A 189 20.06 -6.21 -17.90
C THR A 189 18.97 -5.67 -18.80
N HIS A 190 17.79 -6.28 -18.80
CA HIS A 190 16.63 -5.72 -19.50
C HIS A 190 15.95 -4.62 -18.68
N PHE A 191 15.36 -3.65 -19.37
CA PHE A 191 14.64 -2.54 -18.72
C PHE A 191 13.58 -3.03 -17.73
N GLU A 192 12.81 -4.07 -18.08
CA GLU A 192 11.76 -4.62 -17.21
C GLU A 192 12.32 -5.06 -15.84
N GLU A 193 13.42 -5.83 -15.88
CA GLU A 193 14.11 -6.33 -14.69
C GLU A 193 14.66 -5.17 -13.85
N TYR A 194 15.34 -4.22 -14.50
CA TYR A 194 15.88 -3.04 -13.86
C TYR A 194 14.79 -2.23 -13.16
N PHE A 195 13.70 -1.94 -13.88
CA PHE A 195 12.60 -1.12 -13.38
C PHE A 195 11.90 -1.78 -12.19
N LYS A 196 11.56 -3.08 -12.28
CA LYS A 196 10.95 -3.83 -11.18
C LYS A 196 11.85 -3.87 -9.95
N SER A 197 13.16 -4.06 -10.13
CA SER A 197 14.12 -4.04 -9.03
C SER A 197 14.25 -2.65 -8.40
N SER A 198 14.36 -1.60 -9.21
CA SER A 198 14.46 -0.21 -8.73
C SER A 198 13.19 0.21 -7.98
N TRP A 199 12.01 -0.19 -8.47
CA TRP A 199 10.74 0.00 -7.79
C TRP A 199 10.69 -0.72 -6.44
N ALA A 200 11.03 -2.02 -6.42
CA ALA A 200 11.04 -2.82 -5.19
C ALA A 200 11.96 -2.21 -4.13
N ASN A 201 13.20 -1.84 -4.50
CA ASN A 201 14.15 -1.18 -3.60
C ASN A 201 13.59 0.15 -3.05
N SER A 202 12.89 0.92 -3.89
CA SER A 202 12.22 2.16 -3.47
C SER A 202 11.13 1.90 -2.44
N MET A 203 10.31 0.87 -2.69
CA MET A 203 9.18 0.53 -1.82
C MET A 203 9.64 -0.12 -0.53
N ASP A 204 10.72 -0.90 -0.54
CA ASP A 204 11.30 -1.51 0.67
C ASP A 204 11.78 -0.46 1.65
N TRP A 205 12.48 0.57 1.17
CA TRP A 205 12.84 1.72 2.00
C TRP A 205 11.61 2.46 2.57
N ARG A 206 10.49 2.51 1.82
CA ARG A 206 9.23 3.07 2.34
C ARG A 206 8.56 2.15 3.35
N ILE A 207 8.61 0.84 3.16
CA ILE A 207 8.06 -0.14 4.10
C ILE A 207 8.81 -0.05 5.43
N GLU A 208 10.15 -0.03 5.41
CA GLU A 208 11.00 0.04 6.60
C GLU A 208 10.69 1.23 7.51
N ARG A 209 10.20 2.34 6.95
CA ARG A 209 9.82 3.54 7.70
C ARG A 209 8.33 3.64 8.03
N GLY A 210 7.54 2.60 7.75
CA GLY A 210 6.09 2.57 7.98
C GLY A 210 5.25 3.31 6.92
N GLY A 211 5.82 3.59 5.75
CA GLY A 211 5.14 4.22 4.62
C GLY A 211 5.26 5.74 4.60
N LEU A 212 4.13 6.42 4.40
CA LEU A 212 4.03 7.87 4.30
C LEU A 212 4.24 8.52 5.67
N THR A 213 5.10 9.53 5.77
CA THR A 213 5.30 10.26 7.04
C THR A 213 4.36 11.45 7.20
N THR A 214 4.17 11.90 8.44
CA THR A 214 3.39 13.10 8.74
C THR A 214 3.94 14.34 8.01
N GLU A 215 5.26 14.49 7.95
CA GLU A 215 5.91 15.61 7.24
C GLU A 215 5.71 15.52 5.72
N GLU A 216 5.69 14.31 5.14
CA GLU A 216 5.35 14.12 3.73
C GLU A 216 3.91 14.59 3.45
N VAL A 217 2.95 14.21 4.29
CA VAL A 217 1.53 14.64 4.15
C VAL A 217 1.41 16.17 4.23
N ILE A 218 2.07 16.80 5.20
CA ILE A 218 2.04 18.27 5.35
C ILE A 218 2.64 18.95 4.12
N ARG A 219 3.79 18.47 3.60
CA ARG A 219 4.41 19.05 2.39
C ARG A 219 3.57 18.84 1.14
N MET A 220 2.90 17.71 1.00
CA MET A 220 1.96 17.43 -0.09
C MET A 220 0.83 18.47 -0.10
N ALA A 221 0.19 18.72 1.04
CA ALA A 221 -0.87 19.73 1.17
C ALA A 221 -0.37 21.13 0.81
N GLN A 222 0.78 21.55 1.37
CA GLN A 222 1.38 22.85 1.08
C GLN A 222 1.67 23.05 -0.41
N LYS A 223 2.18 22.01 -1.10
CA LYS A 223 2.44 22.07 -2.54
C LYS A 223 1.20 22.18 -3.39
N ASN A 224 0.10 21.59 -2.95
CA ASN A 224 -1.19 21.71 -3.61
C ASN A 224 -1.91 23.04 -3.29
N GLY A 225 -1.31 23.91 -2.48
CA GLY A 225 -1.92 25.17 -2.04
C GLY A 225 -3.06 24.97 -1.05
N GLU A 226 -3.06 23.82 -0.36
CA GLU A 226 -4.08 23.41 0.60
C GLU A 226 -3.69 23.88 2.01
N PRO A 227 -4.67 24.04 2.92
CA PRO A 227 -4.35 24.30 4.33
C PRO A 227 -3.55 23.15 4.94
N GLU A 228 -2.88 23.44 6.05
CA GLU A 228 -2.20 22.40 6.83
C GLU A 228 -3.23 21.37 7.34
N PRO A 229 -3.00 20.07 7.09
CA PRO A 229 -3.96 19.03 7.46
C PRO A 229 -4.00 18.84 8.98
N SER A 230 -5.18 18.51 9.47
CA SER A 230 -5.39 18.06 10.86
C SER A 230 -4.78 16.67 11.10
N GLU A 231 -4.61 16.30 12.38
CA GLU A 231 -4.09 14.98 12.76
C GLU A 231 -4.94 13.83 12.19
N GLU A 232 -6.27 14.00 12.18
CA GLU A 232 -7.20 13.01 11.62
C GLU A 232 -7.00 12.84 10.11
N GLU A 233 -6.81 13.94 9.37
CA GLU A 233 -6.53 13.89 7.94
C GLU A 233 -5.16 13.27 7.63
N ILE A 234 -4.16 13.52 8.50
CA ILE A 234 -2.84 12.90 8.40
C ILE A 234 -2.94 11.39 8.58
N GLU A 235 -3.61 10.92 9.62
CA GLU A 235 -3.79 9.49 9.85
C GLU A 235 -4.62 8.83 8.74
N LEU A 236 -5.66 9.50 8.24
CA LEU A 236 -6.44 9.03 7.09
C LEU A 236 -5.58 8.91 5.82
N ALA A 237 -4.66 9.84 5.59
CA ALA A 237 -3.72 9.78 4.46
C ALA A 237 -2.71 8.63 4.58
N LYS A 238 -2.30 8.31 5.81
CA LYS A 238 -1.31 7.25 6.10
C LYS A 238 -1.94 5.85 6.11
N ASN A 239 -3.21 5.73 6.48
CA ASN A 239 -3.90 4.45 6.66
C ASN A 239 -3.81 3.49 5.44
N PRO A 240 -4.00 3.95 4.17
CA PRO A 240 -3.81 3.08 3.01
C PRO A 240 -2.41 2.47 2.90
N TRP A 241 -1.37 3.19 3.32
CA TRP A 241 0.00 2.68 3.36
C TRP A 241 0.17 1.63 4.45
N LYS A 242 -0.27 1.95 5.67
CA LYS A 242 -0.18 1.06 6.82
C LYS A 242 -0.85 -0.29 6.54
N GLN A 243 -2.10 -0.28 6.09
CA GLN A 243 -2.86 -1.49 5.74
C GLN A 243 -2.15 -2.31 4.64
N ARG A 244 -1.60 -1.64 3.64
CA ARG A 244 -0.94 -2.33 2.52
C ARG A 244 0.39 -2.94 2.94
N ILE A 245 1.14 -2.27 3.81
CA ILE A 245 2.37 -2.76 4.41
C ILE A 245 2.09 -3.98 5.29
N ASP A 246 1.09 -3.87 6.18
CA ASP A 246 0.65 -4.95 7.06
C ASP A 246 0.30 -6.21 6.26
N LEU A 247 -0.60 -6.08 5.29
CA LEU A 247 -0.97 -7.21 4.41
C LEU A 247 0.21 -7.77 3.62
N PHE A 248 1.14 -6.93 3.18
CA PHE A 248 2.32 -7.38 2.43
C PHE A 248 3.24 -8.23 3.30
N ILE A 249 3.55 -7.76 4.51
CA ILE A 249 4.41 -8.47 5.46
C ILE A 249 3.73 -9.74 5.96
N LEU A 250 2.44 -9.68 6.30
CA LEU A 250 1.63 -10.84 6.69
C LEU A 250 1.69 -11.92 5.62
N ASN A 251 1.50 -11.57 4.34
CA ASN A 251 1.60 -12.53 3.24
C ASN A 251 3.00 -13.14 3.11
N GLN A 252 4.07 -12.35 3.30
CA GLN A 252 5.43 -12.87 3.26
C GLN A 252 5.70 -13.87 4.39
N ILE A 253 5.33 -13.53 5.63
CA ILE A 253 5.48 -14.39 6.81
C ILE A 253 4.64 -15.66 6.63
N TRP A 254 3.40 -15.52 6.15
CA TRP A 254 2.53 -16.65 5.85
C TRP A 254 3.14 -17.61 4.83
N GLN A 255 3.57 -17.11 3.68
CA GLN A 255 4.17 -17.94 2.63
C GLN A 255 5.43 -18.64 3.14
N GLU A 256 6.26 -17.95 3.91
CA GLU A 256 7.44 -18.55 4.51
C GLU A 256 7.08 -19.63 5.53
N TYR A 257 6.12 -19.37 6.41
CA TYR A 257 5.64 -20.35 7.39
C TYR A 257 5.11 -21.59 6.67
N CYS A 258 4.30 -21.42 5.64
CA CYS A 258 3.81 -22.49 4.76
C CYS A 258 4.94 -23.33 4.15
N ASN A 259 5.98 -22.68 3.64
CA ASN A 259 7.10 -23.37 3.01
C ASN A 259 8.01 -24.11 4.02
N ASN A 260 7.96 -23.73 5.29
CA ASN A 260 8.85 -24.25 6.33
C ASN A 260 8.19 -25.29 7.25
N THR A 261 6.87 -25.47 7.20
CA THR A 261 6.23 -26.62 7.88
C THR A 261 6.03 -27.78 6.92
N ASN A 262 6.02 -29.00 7.46
CA ASN A 262 5.68 -30.21 6.71
C ASN A 262 4.20 -30.59 6.92
N MET A 263 3.34 -29.60 7.14
CA MET A 263 1.91 -29.84 7.35
C MET A 263 1.24 -30.22 6.04
N THR A 264 0.33 -31.18 6.12
CA THR A 264 -0.57 -31.57 5.04
C THR A 264 -1.66 -30.51 4.83
N ASP A 265 -2.30 -30.51 3.66
CA ASP A 265 -3.42 -29.60 3.37
C ASP A 265 -4.55 -29.72 4.41
N GLU A 266 -4.80 -30.94 4.92
CA GLU A 266 -5.80 -31.17 5.97
C GLU A 266 -5.41 -30.55 7.31
N GLU A 267 -4.14 -30.64 7.71
CA GLU A 267 -3.63 -30.00 8.93
C GLU A 267 -3.68 -28.48 8.81
N TRP A 268 -3.38 -27.94 7.63
CA TRP A 268 -3.50 -26.50 7.36
C TRP A 268 -4.93 -25.99 7.49
N LEU A 269 -5.89 -26.70 6.92
CA LEU A 269 -7.31 -26.35 7.00
C LEU A 269 -7.84 -26.31 8.44
N GLN A 270 -7.22 -27.06 9.37
CA GLN A 270 -7.63 -27.10 10.78
C GLN A 270 -7.08 -25.95 11.63
N ILE A 271 -6.02 -25.29 11.17
CA ILE A 271 -5.35 -24.23 11.93
C ILE A 271 -5.46 -22.86 11.28
N PHE A 272 -5.75 -22.79 9.98
CA PHE A 272 -5.70 -21.56 9.19
C PHE A 272 -6.54 -20.42 9.80
N ASP A 273 -7.77 -20.73 10.22
CA ASP A 273 -8.71 -19.78 10.82
C ASP A 273 -8.35 -19.35 12.24
N ARG A 274 -7.39 -20.04 12.86
CA ARG A 274 -6.93 -19.84 14.23
C ARG A 274 -5.52 -19.25 14.31
N LEU A 275 -4.88 -18.99 13.18
CA LEU A 275 -3.55 -18.41 13.16
C LEU A 275 -3.62 -16.89 13.28
N VAL A 276 -2.87 -16.37 14.23
CA VAL A 276 -2.69 -14.93 14.43
C VAL A 276 -1.22 -14.61 14.19
N ILE A 277 -0.94 -13.84 13.16
CA ILE A 277 0.41 -13.38 12.83
C ILE A 277 0.53 -11.94 13.35
N VAL A 278 1.55 -11.69 14.17
CA VAL A 278 1.86 -10.37 14.71
C VAL A 278 3.26 -9.99 14.28
N HIS A 279 3.44 -8.79 13.76
CA HIS A 279 4.74 -8.28 13.35
C HIS A 279 4.88 -6.79 13.68
N GLU A 280 6.11 -6.28 13.58
CA GLU A 280 6.46 -4.91 14.00
C GLU A 280 5.65 -3.80 13.30
N HIS A 281 5.12 -4.07 12.10
CA HIS A 281 4.24 -3.18 11.34
C HIS A 281 2.75 -3.56 11.35
N SER A 282 2.30 -4.42 12.26
CA SER A 282 0.89 -4.85 12.29
C SER A 282 -0.03 -3.69 12.66
N GLU A 283 -1.22 -3.65 12.05
CA GLU A 283 -2.23 -2.65 12.42
C GLU A 283 -2.96 -3.08 13.68
N ALA A 284 -2.88 -2.23 14.71
CA ALA A 284 -3.44 -2.50 16.05
C ALA A 284 -4.92 -2.89 16.00
N PHE A 285 -5.72 -2.23 15.15
CA PHE A 285 -7.16 -2.50 15.01
C PHE A 285 -7.47 -3.97 14.73
N HIS A 286 -6.72 -4.63 13.84
CA HIS A 286 -6.96 -6.05 13.50
C HIS A 286 -6.67 -6.99 14.67
N LEU A 287 -5.62 -6.67 15.43
CA LEU A 287 -5.24 -7.45 16.61
C LEU A 287 -6.22 -7.23 17.76
N ILE A 288 -6.65 -6.00 17.98
CA ILE A 288 -7.65 -5.63 18.98
C ILE A 288 -8.96 -6.35 18.72
N ASP A 289 -9.45 -6.37 17.47
CA ASP A 289 -10.70 -7.05 17.10
C ASP A 289 -10.60 -8.57 17.37
N THR A 290 -9.50 -9.20 16.93
CA THR A 290 -9.24 -10.64 17.16
C THR A 290 -9.16 -11.00 18.65
N LEU A 291 -8.49 -10.16 19.45
CA LEU A 291 -8.37 -10.34 20.89
C LEU A 291 -9.71 -10.10 21.59
N ALA A 292 -10.47 -9.07 21.18
CA ALA A 292 -11.77 -8.74 21.74
C ALA A 292 -12.75 -9.88 21.53
N ASP A 293 -12.80 -10.46 20.33
CA ASP A 293 -13.59 -11.65 20.03
C ASP A 293 -13.20 -12.82 20.93
N SER A 294 -11.91 -13.05 21.13
CA SER A 294 -11.44 -14.16 21.98
C SER A 294 -11.81 -13.96 23.46
N ILE A 295 -11.69 -12.73 23.97
CA ILE A 295 -12.05 -12.39 25.36
C ILE A 295 -13.57 -12.43 25.55
N TYR A 296 -14.34 -11.96 24.58
CA TYR A 296 -15.80 -11.87 24.67
C TYR A 296 -16.45 -13.25 24.53
N ASN A 297 -16.08 -14.04 23.51
CA ASN A 297 -16.70 -15.33 23.20
C ASN A 297 -16.39 -16.46 24.19
N SER A 298 -15.44 -16.25 25.10
CA SER A 298 -15.07 -17.21 26.16
C SER A 298 -15.68 -16.91 27.52
N SER A 299 -16.24 -15.71 27.66
CA SER A 299 -17.13 -15.46 28.76
C SER A 299 -18.42 -16.24 28.49
N ASP A 300 -18.84 -17.11 29.41
CA ASP A 300 -20.19 -17.71 29.47
C ASP A 300 -21.26 -16.61 29.65
N GLN A 301 -21.20 -15.52 28.88
CA GLN A 301 -22.15 -14.42 28.85
C GLN A 301 -23.32 -14.76 27.91
N ASP A 302 -23.92 -15.92 28.11
CA ASP A 302 -25.19 -16.29 27.49
C ASP A 302 -26.36 -15.42 27.98
N HIS A 303 -26.15 -14.54 28.96
CA HIS A 303 -27.18 -13.68 29.54
C HIS A 303 -26.65 -12.29 29.90
N VAL A 304 -26.38 -11.45 28.90
CA VAL A 304 -26.39 -9.99 29.14
C VAL A 304 -27.82 -9.53 28.93
N GLU A 305 -28.51 -9.14 30.01
CA GLU A 305 -29.81 -8.47 29.92
C GLU A 305 -29.63 -7.16 29.12
N ASP A 306 -30.55 -6.85 28.20
CA ASP A 306 -30.57 -5.65 27.33
C ASP A 306 -30.54 -4.28 28.08
N ASP A 307 -30.34 -4.31 29.40
CA ASP A 307 -30.44 -3.17 30.33
C ASP A 307 -29.08 -2.58 30.75
N GLU A 308 -27.93 -3.07 30.26
CA GLU A 308 -26.63 -2.37 30.44
C GLU A 308 -26.48 -1.17 29.49
N GLU A 309 -26.11 0.01 30.04
CA GLU A 309 -25.87 1.25 29.26
C GLU A 309 -24.75 1.11 28.21
N GLU A 310 -23.86 0.12 28.34
CA GLU A 310 -22.75 -0.14 27.41
C GLU A 310 -22.43 -1.64 27.32
N HIS A 311 -22.50 -2.20 26.11
CA HIS A 311 -22.29 -3.63 25.83
C HIS A 311 -20.87 -4.09 26.25
N PRO A 312 -20.70 -5.23 26.94
CA PRO A 312 -19.41 -5.69 27.47
C PRO A 312 -18.28 -5.77 26.44
N TYR A 313 -18.59 -6.10 25.19
CA TYR A 313 -17.64 -6.06 24.07
C TYR A 313 -16.97 -4.69 23.91
N PHE A 314 -17.70 -3.58 24.03
CA PHE A 314 -17.13 -2.23 23.90
C PHE A 314 -16.18 -1.90 25.05
N LYS A 315 -16.44 -2.40 26.27
CA LYS A 315 -15.52 -2.26 27.40
C LYS A 315 -14.19 -2.97 27.13
N VAL A 316 -14.24 -4.17 26.54
CA VAL A 316 -13.04 -4.91 26.13
C VAL A 316 -12.28 -4.15 25.04
N LEU A 317 -12.98 -3.67 24.01
CA LEU A 317 -12.37 -2.86 22.95
C LEU A 317 -11.69 -1.61 23.52
N GLN A 318 -12.35 -0.88 24.42
CA GLN A 318 -11.77 0.31 25.04
C GLN A 318 -10.49 -0.04 25.81
N GLN A 319 -10.52 -1.09 26.64
CA GLN A 319 -9.37 -1.54 27.40
C GLN A 319 -8.19 -1.94 26.49
N LEU A 320 -8.48 -2.64 25.39
CA LEU A 320 -7.46 -3.03 24.42
C LEU A 320 -6.88 -1.81 23.70
N ASN A 321 -7.70 -0.86 23.24
CA ASN A 321 -7.21 0.39 22.65
C ASN A 321 -6.28 1.14 23.62
N GLU A 322 -6.66 1.26 24.90
CA GLU A 322 -5.81 1.90 25.92
C GLU A 322 -4.46 1.20 26.08
N ILE A 323 -4.40 -0.14 25.95
CA ILE A 323 -3.13 -0.88 25.98
C ILE A 323 -2.29 -0.54 24.75
N PHE A 324 -2.87 -0.66 23.55
CA PHE A 324 -2.17 -0.43 22.29
C PHE A 324 -1.68 1.02 22.13
N ASP A 325 -2.43 1.99 22.66
CA ASP A 325 -2.03 3.41 22.68
C ASP A 325 -0.91 3.70 23.70
N SER A 326 -0.78 2.86 24.74
CA SER A 326 0.17 3.10 25.85
C SER A 326 1.55 2.51 25.64
N GLU A 327 1.68 1.51 24.77
CA GLU A 327 2.92 0.78 24.54
C GLU A 327 3.74 1.36 23.38
N ALA A 328 5.06 1.15 23.42
CA ALA A 328 5.97 1.69 22.42
C ALA A 328 5.95 0.93 21.09
N SER A 329 5.49 -0.32 21.08
CA SER A 329 5.38 -1.14 19.88
C SER A 329 4.11 -1.99 19.90
N VAL A 330 3.60 -2.30 18.70
CA VAL A 330 2.42 -3.15 18.53
C VAL A 330 2.63 -4.56 19.09
N MET A 331 3.85 -5.08 19.05
CA MET A 331 4.18 -6.39 19.60
C MET A 331 4.14 -6.39 21.13
N ASP A 332 4.69 -5.35 21.77
CA ASP A 332 4.64 -5.21 23.24
C ASP A 332 3.19 -5.01 23.72
N ALA A 333 2.40 -4.22 22.98
CA ALA A 333 0.96 -4.08 23.21
C ALA A 333 0.23 -5.42 23.12
N PHE A 334 0.51 -6.19 22.08
CA PHE A 334 -0.09 -7.51 21.90
C PHE A 334 0.28 -8.44 23.06
N HIS A 335 1.56 -8.51 23.46
CA HIS A 335 1.99 -9.32 24.61
C HIS A 335 1.26 -8.96 25.90
N ARG A 336 1.10 -7.67 26.18
CA ARG A 336 0.37 -7.20 27.34
C ARG A 336 -1.12 -7.52 27.24
N ALA A 337 -1.70 -7.41 26.05
CA ALA A 337 -3.11 -7.74 25.81
C ALA A 337 -3.39 -9.25 25.95
N LEU A 338 -2.43 -10.13 25.65
CA LEU A 338 -2.56 -11.57 25.90
C LEU A 338 -2.80 -11.91 27.38
N GLU A 339 -2.41 -11.03 28.33
CA GLU A 339 -2.67 -11.22 29.76
C GLU A 339 -4.16 -11.12 30.11
N LEU A 340 -4.96 -10.47 29.25
CA LEU A 340 -6.42 -10.35 29.41
C LEU A 340 -7.17 -11.58 28.91
N LEU A 341 -6.52 -12.45 28.14
CA LEU A 341 -7.17 -13.67 27.63
C LEU A 341 -7.49 -14.62 28.79
N PRO A 342 -8.73 -15.13 28.85
CA PRO A 342 -9.07 -16.15 29.83
C PRO A 342 -8.29 -17.46 29.59
N PRO A 343 -8.16 -18.32 30.62
CA PRO A 343 -7.25 -19.46 30.60
C PRO A 343 -7.47 -20.46 29.45
N ASP A 344 -8.72 -20.63 29.01
CA ASP A 344 -9.15 -21.51 27.92
C ASP A 344 -8.96 -20.90 26.52
N GLN A 345 -8.75 -19.58 26.44
CA GLN A 345 -8.48 -18.85 25.20
C GLN A 345 -7.03 -18.43 25.03
N LYS A 346 -6.12 -18.93 25.87
CA LYS A 346 -4.71 -18.54 25.78
C LYS A 346 -4.11 -18.98 24.46
N TYR A 347 -3.64 -18.01 23.70
CA TYR A 347 -2.96 -18.26 22.44
C TYR A 347 -1.63 -18.97 22.69
N VAL A 348 -1.28 -19.88 21.79
CA VAL A 348 -0.04 -20.66 21.86
C VAL A 348 0.93 -20.18 20.79
N LEU A 349 2.07 -19.63 21.21
CA LEU A 349 3.15 -19.23 20.32
C LEU A 349 3.69 -20.46 19.56
N GLN A 350 3.64 -20.40 18.23
CA GLN A 350 4.13 -21.44 17.31
C GLN A 350 5.54 -21.13 16.81
N SER A 351 5.82 -19.86 16.50
CA SER A 351 7.08 -19.45 15.87
C SER A 351 7.40 -18.00 16.19
N THR A 352 8.69 -17.67 16.22
CA THR A 352 9.22 -16.31 16.35
C THR A 352 10.33 -16.11 15.33
N LYS A 353 10.41 -14.90 14.78
CA LYS A 353 11.41 -14.51 13.79
C LYS A 353 11.88 -13.09 14.02
N GLU A 354 13.16 -12.85 13.75
CA GLU A 354 13.77 -11.51 13.85
C GLU A 354 14.05 -10.88 12.48
N THR A 355 14.09 -11.68 11.40
CA THR A 355 14.49 -11.22 10.06
C THR A 355 13.70 -11.93 8.96
N PRO A 356 13.31 -11.29 7.84
CA PRO A 356 13.53 -9.88 7.54
C PRO A 356 12.62 -8.95 8.34
N TRP A 357 11.52 -9.48 8.89
CA TRP A 357 10.58 -8.77 9.74
C TRP A 357 10.57 -9.41 11.12
N LYS A 358 10.57 -8.59 12.16
CA LYS A 358 10.33 -9.09 13.52
C LYS A 358 8.87 -9.51 13.64
N SER A 359 8.65 -10.80 13.92
CA SER A 359 7.31 -11.38 13.92
C SER A 359 7.16 -12.60 14.81
N GLU A 360 5.91 -12.86 15.17
CA GLU A 360 5.48 -14.01 15.96
C GLU A 360 4.19 -14.58 15.37
N ILE A 361 4.08 -15.90 15.41
CA ILE A 361 2.90 -16.63 14.94
C ILE A 361 2.29 -17.34 16.14
N TYR A 362 1.02 -17.05 16.40
CA TYR A 362 0.23 -17.61 17.48
C TYR A 362 -0.88 -18.48 16.93
N LEU A 363 -1.30 -19.46 17.72
CA LEU A 363 -2.45 -20.30 17.44
C LEU A 363 -3.49 -20.12 18.54
N ILE A 364 -4.70 -19.70 18.15
CA ILE A 364 -5.88 -19.66 19.02
C ILE A 364 -6.25 -21.12 19.38
N PRO A 365 -6.59 -21.45 20.64
CA PRO A 365 -7.01 -22.80 21.02
C PRO A 365 -8.28 -23.24 20.26
N GLU A 366 -8.52 -24.56 20.20
CA GLU A 366 -9.75 -25.06 19.58
C GLU A 366 -10.96 -24.58 20.37
N PRO A 367 -12.04 -24.13 19.72
CA PRO A 367 -13.29 -23.89 20.41
C PRO A 367 -13.72 -25.19 21.08
N HIS A 368 -14.02 -25.11 22.38
CA HIS A 368 -14.58 -26.24 23.10
C HIS A 368 -15.94 -26.60 22.45
N ASN A 369 -15.96 -27.67 21.66
CA ASN A 369 -17.21 -28.29 21.24
C ASN A 369 -17.91 -28.83 22.49
N GLY A 370 -18.87 -28.05 23.02
CA GLY A 370 -19.79 -28.48 24.07
C GLY A 370 -20.74 -29.58 23.60
#